data_AF-A0A0S8JJS2-F1
#
_entry.id   AF-A0A0S8JJS2-F1
#
_cell.length_a   1.000
_cell.length_b   1.000
_cell.length_c   1.000
_cell.angle_alpha   90.00
_cell.angle_beta   90.00
_cell.angle_gamma   90.00
#
_symmetry.space_group_name_H-M   'P 1'
#
loop_
_entity.id
_entity.type
_entity.pdbx_description
1 polymer ?
#
loop_
_entity_poly.entity_id
_entity_poly.type
_entity_poly.pdbx_seq_one_letter_code
_entity_poly.pdbx_strand_id
1 'polypeptide(L)'
;MQPWNSVTFAKNRRYGPSVLKRPALCVGLVILLGAAAVSLAAGPATSRAGSSESLSPGQPAKMLLRVYPESREEAREFLRLGLDIATLRTDPELWVDIIATREELVSLEDRGAVAEVVIADLAAHRLEQFGYMPFDFGPYYTYAEMVEELDSLHARFPDITTEKIDLGASWEGRTIWAMKVSDDPTVEDPDEPEVLINGVQHAREPIGCSICLHTIEYLCQYYGLIPDITEIVDGREAWFVPVVNPDGYVYNETLPDGMWRKNRRDNGGGIYGVDLNRNWGYMWGYDNLGSSPYPEDETYRGPYAFSEPETQAMRSLIDSHEFIWRPVLVAVWVRLRLHRG
;
A
#
# COMPACT_ATOMS: atom_id res chain seq x y z
N MET A 1 50.45 -16.86 -9.77
CA MET A 1 49.14 -17.41 -10.18
C MET A 1 48.83 -18.59 -9.27
N GLN A 2 47.99 -18.36 -8.27
CA GLN A 2 47.49 -19.38 -7.33
C GLN A 2 45.97 -19.17 -7.16
N PRO A 3 45.18 -20.25 -7.11
CA PRO A 3 43.74 -20.17 -6.86
C PRO A 3 43.48 -20.08 -5.34
N TRP A 4 42.61 -19.16 -4.92
CA TRP A 4 42.19 -19.00 -3.53
C TRP A 4 40.73 -19.42 -3.35
N ASN A 5 40.58 -20.56 -2.66
CA ASN A 5 39.67 -20.86 -1.56
C ASN A 5 38.17 -20.60 -1.66
N SER A 6 37.44 -21.70 -1.83
CA SER A 6 36.13 -21.97 -1.23
C SER A 6 36.17 -21.91 0.30
N VAL A 7 35.23 -21.20 0.92
CA VAL A 7 34.94 -21.34 2.36
C VAL A 7 33.52 -21.91 2.55
N THR A 8 33.51 -23.03 3.25
CA THR A 8 32.42 -23.90 3.67
C THR A 8 31.38 -23.22 4.57
N PHE A 9 30.09 -23.44 4.27
CA PHE A 9 28.99 -23.23 5.20
C PHE A 9 29.04 -24.27 6.34
N ALA A 10 29.20 -23.80 7.57
CA ALA A 10 29.14 -24.64 8.77
C ALA A 10 27.71 -25.10 9.05
N LYS A 11 27.52 -26.43 9.06
CA LYS A 11 26.34 -27.12 9.58
C LYS A 11 26.36 -27.15 11.13
N ASN A 12 25.14 -27.12 11.69
CA ASN A 12 24.73 -27.62 13.01
C ASN A 12 25.04 -26.77 14.25
N ARG A 13 24.00 -26.12 14.78
CA ARG A 13 23.73 -26.17 16.23
C ARG A 13 22.47 -26.99 16.50
N ARG A 14 22.66 -27.97 17.37
CA ARG A 14 21.66 -28.93 17.86
C ARG A 14 20.76 -28.24 18.88
N TYR A 15 19.44 -28.39 18.77
CA TYR A 15 18.53 -28.24 19.89
C TYR A 15 18.15 -29.65 20.39
N GLY A 16 18.48 -29.94 21.65
CA GLY A 16 17.98 -31.09 22.40
C GLY A 16 16.83 -30.68 23.34
N PRO A 17 16.06 -31.63 23.88
CA PRO A 17 14.67 -31.40 24.27
C PRO A 17 14.44 -31.28 25.79
N SER A 18 13.57 -30.35 26.21
CA SER A 18 12.61 -30.48 27.34
C SER A 18 11.91 -29.12 27.58
N VAL A 19 10.66 -28.95 27.18
CA VAL A 19 9.42 -29.11 27.98
C VAL A 19 9.27 -28.07 29.10
N LEU A 20 8.41 -27.06 28.87
CA LEU A 20 7.31 -26.74 29.78
C LEU A 20 6.19 -25.99 29.05
N LYS A 21 4.99 -26.55 29.21
CA LYS A 21 3.72 -26.18 28.58
C LYS A 21 3.16 -24.89 29.19
N ARG A 22 2.75 -23.93 28.36
CA ARG A 22 1.60 -23.06 28.61
C ARG A 22 0.87 -22.82 27.28
N PRO A 23 -0.47 -22.93 27.21
CA PRO A 23 -1.19 -22.65 25.98
C PRO A 23 -1.15 -21.15 25.72
N ALA A 24 -0.52 -20.74 24.62
CA ALA A 24 -0.65 -19.37 24.13
C ALA A 24 -2.07 -19.18 23.60
N LEU A 25 -2.85 -18.35 24.29
CA LEU A 25 -4.12 -17.84 23.79
C LEU A 25 -3.82 -17.09 22.48
N CYS A 26 -4.31 -17.61 21.35
CA CYS A 26 -4.38 -16.84 20.12
C CYS A 26 -5.46 -15.77 20.27
N VAL A 27 -5.08 -14.55 20.66
CA VAL A 27 -5.93 -13.38 20.44
C VAL A 27 -5.72 -12.99 18.98
N GLY A 28 -6.60 -13.48 18.11
CA GLY A 28 -6.74 -12.92 16.78
C GLY A 28 -7.37 -11.54 16.93
N LEU A 29 -6.64 -10.49 16.59
CA LEU A 29 -7.18 -9.14 16.47
C LEU A 29 -8.16 -9.15 15.29
N VAL A 30 -9.41 -9.42 15.59
CA VAL A 30 -10.53 -9.15 14.69
C VAL A 30 -10.93 -7.73 15.01
N ILE A 31 -10.62 -6.78 14.12
CA ILE A 31 -11.25 -5.46 14.15
C ILE A 31 -12.71 -5.67 13.75
N LEU A 32 -13.54 -6.02 14.73
CA LEU A 32 -14.98 -5.89 14.67
C LEU A 32 -15.27 -4.45 15.11
N LEU A 33 -15.54 -3.58 14.14
CA LEU A 33 -16.18 -2.30 14.40
C LEU A 33 -17.60 -2.58 14.91
N GLY A 34 -17.71 -2.80 16.22
CA GLY A 34 -18.96 -2.81 16.95
C GLY A 34 -19.46 -1.38 17.07
N ALA A 35 -20.61 -1.10 16.45
CA ALA A 35 -21.34 0.13 16.69
C ALA A 35 -21.79 0.19 18.16
N ALA A 36 -21.00 0.84 19.00
CA ALA A 36 -21.45 1.33 20.30
C ALA A 36 -21.64 2.84 20.18
N ALA A 37 -22.90 3.25 20.07
CA ALA A 37 -23.27 4.66 20.12
C ALA A 37 -22.96 5.21 21.52
N VAL A 38 -21.87 5.98 21.63
CA VAL A 38 -21.63 6.86 22.77
C VAL A 38 -21.99 8.27 22.31
N SER A 39 -23.15 8.75 22.75
CA SER A 39 -23.52 10.16 22.61
C SER A 39 -22.61 11.01 23.50
N LEU A 40 -21.56 11.58 22.92
CA LEU A 40 -20.85 12.72 23.46
C LEU A 40 -21.17 13.93 22.59
N ALA A 41 -21.80 14.93 23.20
CA ALA A 41 -22.15 16.19 22.57
C ALA A 41 -20.86 16.93 22.19
N ALA A 42 -20.44 16.81 20.93
CA ALA A 42 -19.43 17.67 20.35
C ALA A 42 -20.02 19.06 20.07
N GLY A 43 -19.39 20.11 20.59
CA GLY A 43 -19.66 21.49 20.22
C GLY A 43 -19.41 21.71 18.71
N PRO A 44 -19.81 22.87 18.16
CA PRO A 44 -19.85 23.07 16.72
C PRO A 44 -18.44 23.08 16.13
N ALA A 45 -18.00 21.94 15.60
CA ALA A 45 -16.96 21.90 14.60
C ALA A 45 -17.54 22.57 13.35
N THR A 46 -16.96 23.71 12.97
CA THR A 46 -17.31 24.40 11.74
C THR A 46 -16.99 23.48 10.57
N SER A 47 -18.01 22.83 10.01
CA SER A 47 -17.88 22.08 8.77
C SER A 47 -17.49 23.05 7.66
N ARG A 48 -16.29 22.87 7.11
CA ARG A 48 -15.94 23.47 5.83
C ARG A 48 -16.82 22.76 4.81
N ALA A 49 -17.75 23.49 4.21
CA ALA A 49 -18.68 22.95 3.22
C ALA A 49 -17.88 22.29 2.09
N GLY A 50 -17.79 20.96 2.11
CA GLY A 50 -17.29 20.18 1.00
C GLY A 50 -18.18 20.42 -0.20
N SER A 51 -17.61 21.01 -1.24
CA SER A 51 -18.20 21.00 -2.57
C SER A 51 -18.49 19.55 -2.93
N SER A 52 -19.76 19.24 -3.16
CA SER A 52 -20.16 17.97 -3.77
C SER A 52 -19.41 17.82 -5.09
N GLU A 53 -18.38 16.99 -5.14
CA GLU A 53 -17.78 16.57 -6.39
C GLU A 53 -18.82 15.78 -7.18
N SER A 54 -19.53 16.49 -8.05
CA SER A 54 -20.20 15.88 -9.17
C SER A 54 -19.13 15.21 -10.02
N LEU A 55 -19.23 13.88 -10.18
CA LEU A 55 -18.50 13.09 -11.17
C LEU A 55 -18.32 13.93 -12.45
N SER A 56 -17.07 14.23 -12.83
CA SER A 56 -16.79 15.01 -14.04
C SER A 56 -17.53 14.39 -15.24
N PRO A 57 -18.41 15.13 -15.94
CA PRO A 57 -19.15 14.58 -17.07
C PRO A 57 -18.16 14.24 -18.20
N GLY A 58 -18.03 12.95 -18.54
CA GLY A 58 -17.34 12.52 -19.75
C GLY A 58 -16.42 11.30 -19.64
N GLN A 59 -16.13 10.79 -18.44
CA GLN A 59 -15.37 9.53 -18.33
C GLN A 59 -16.30 8.32 -18.57
N PRO A 60 -15.89 7.33 -19.39
CA PRO A 60 -16.67 6.12 -19.60
C PRO A 60 -16.81 5.36 -18.29
N ALA A 61 -18.02 4.91 -17.98
CA ALA A 61 -18.30 4.13 -16.79
C ALA A 61 -17.41 2.87 -16.76
N LYS A 62 -16.70 2.67 -15.64
CA LYS A 62 -15.82 1.52 -15.42
C LYS A 62 -16.57 0.42 -14.67
N MET A 63 -16.29 -0.82 -15.05
CA MET A 63 -16.83 -2.05 -14.46
C MET A 63 -15.70 -2.94 -13.97
N LEU A 64 -15.99 -3.80 -12.99
CA LEU A 64 -15.09 -4.89 -12.60
C LEU A 64 -15.49 -6.14 -13.37
N LEU A 65 -14.61 -6.59 -14.26
CA LEU A 65 -14.75 -7.83 -15.00
C LEU A 65 -13.90 -8.92 -14.35
N ARG A 66 -14.42 -10.12 -14.23
CA ARG A 66 -13.62 -11.32 -13.95
C ARG A 66 -13.46 -12.10 -15.23
N VAL A 67 -12.23 -12.22 -15.70
CA VAL A 67 -11.88 -13.06 -16.84
C VAL A 67 -11.36 -14.40 -16.32
N TYR A 68 -11.73 -15.48 -17.00
CA TYR A 68 -11.30 -16.85 -16.70
C TYR A 68 -10.39 -17.37 -17.82
N PRO A 69 -9.07 -17.16 -17.72
CA PRO A 69 -8.14 -17.71 -18.69
C PRO A 69 -8.11 -19.24 -18.61
N GLU A 70 -8.12 -19.93 -19.75
CA GLU A 70 -7.97 -21.38 -19.86
C GLU A 70 -6.58 -21.84 -19.40
N SER A 71 -5.59 -20.96 -19.47
CA SER A 71 -4.22 -21.26 -19.07
C SER A 71 -3.52 -20.07 -18.43
N ARG A 72 -2.45 -20.36 -17.69
CA ARG A 72 -1.53 -19.32 -17.20
C ARG A 72 -0.88 -18.54 -18.34
N GLU A 73 -0.83 -19.09 -19.55
CA GLU A 73 -0.28 -18.43 -20.73
C GLU A 73 -1.25 -17.39 -21.30
N GLU A 74 -2.53 -17.73 -21.39
CA GLU A 74 -3.59 -16.78 -21.77
C GLU A 74 -3.75 -15.67 -20.72
N ALA A 75 -3.66 -16.00 -19.42
CA ALA A 75 -3.64 -14.99 -18.36
C ALA A 75 -2.50 -13.96 -18.55
N ARG A 76 -1.36 -14.40 -19.12
CA ARG A 76 -0.23 -13.52 -19.44
C ARG A 76 -0.45 -12.71 -20.70
N GLU A 77 -1.28 -13.17 -21.63
CA GLU A 77 -1.66 -12.34 -22.78
C GLU A 77 -2.52 -11.17 -22.31
N PHE A 78 -3.48 -11.39 -21.39
CA PHE A 78 -4.26 -10.29 -20.81
C PHE A 78 -3.38 -9.27 -20.06
N LEU A 79 -2.34 -9.72 -19.34
CA LEU A 79 -1.36 -8.84 -18.69
C LEU A 79 -0.62 -7.91 -19.69
N ARG A 80 -0.52 -8.30 -20.97
CA ARG A 80 0.18 -7.53 -22.02
C ARG A 80 -0.74 -6.59 -22.81
N LEU A 81 -2.05 -6.62 -22.56
CA LEU A 81 -3.02 -5.77 -23.27
C LEU A 81 -3.09 -4.34 -22.72
N GLY A 82 -2.28 -4.00 -21.70
CA GLY A 82 -2.34 -2.69 -21.05
C GLY A 82 -3.62 -2.46 -20.23
N LEU A 83 -4.36 -3.53 -19.92
CA LEU A 83 -5.61 -3.48 -19.16
C LEU A 83 -5.33 -3.25 -17.67
N ASP A 84 -6.25 -2.56 -17.00
CA ASP A 84 -6.13 -2.29 -15.57
C ASP A 84 -6.50 -3.52 -14.73
N ILE A 85 -5.50 -4.31 -14.36
CA ILE A 85 -5.70 -5.54 -13.60
C ILE A 85 -5.83 -5.23 -12.12
N ALA A 86 -7.03 -5.47 -11.58
CA ALA A 86 -7.37 -5.29 -10.17
C ALA A 86 -6.92 -6.46 -9.31
N THR A 87 -7.03 -7.70 -9.81
CA THR A 87 -6.60 -8.89 -9.07
C THR A 87 -6.20 -9.99 -10.04
N LEU A 88 -5.13 -10.71 -9.72
CA LEU A 88 -4.78 -11.96 -10.40
C LEU A 88 -4.74 -13.07 -9.34
N ARG A 89 -5.61 -14.07 -9.50
CA ARG A 89 -5.61 -15.26 -8.64
C ARG A 89 -5.14 -16.46 -9.42
N THR A 90 -4.22 -17.24 -8.85
CA THR A 90 -3.62 -18.42 -9.51
C THR A 90 -3.86 -19.74 -8.77
N ASP A 91 -4.56 -19.71 -7.62
CA ASP A 91 -4.85 -20.86 -6.75
C ASP A 91 -6.13 -20.60 -5.90
N PRO A 92 -7.11 -21.51 -5.81
CA PRO A 92 -7.19 -22.83 -6.47
C PRO A 92 -7.72 -22.76 -7.91
N GLU A 93 -8.28 -21.60 -8.31
CA GLU A 93 -8.79 -21.34 -9.65
C GLU A 93 -8.10 -20.11 -10.23
N LEU A 94 -7.77 -20.17 -11.52
CA LEU A 94 -7.14 -19.08 -12.27
C LEU A 94 -8.22 -18.11 -12.76
N TRP A 95 -8.15 -16.87 -12.29
CA TRP A 95 -8.98 -15.78 -12.82
C TRP A 95 -8.29 -14.44 -12.63
N VAL A 96 -8.71 -13.45 -13.43
CA VAL A 96 -8.18 -12.09 -13.44
C VAL A 96 -9.34 -11.12 -13.29
N ASP A 97 -9.36 -10.32 -12.22
CA ASP A 97 -10.26 -9.18 -12.14
C ASP A 97 -9.61 -7.98 -12.86
N ILE A 98 -10.34 -7.37 -13.78
CA ILE A 98 -9.92 -6.27 -14.64
C ILE A 98 -10.92 -5.13 -14.47
N ILE A 99 -10.42 -3.94 -14.17
CA ILE A 99 -11.19 -2.70 -14.26
C ILE A 99 -11.18 -2.29 -15.73
N ALA A 100 -12.35 -2.28 -16.34
CA ALA A 100 -12.48 -2.07 -17.78
C ALA A 100 -13.67 -1.16 -18.09
N THR A 101 -13.60 -0.54 -19.26
CA THR A 101 -14.71 0.13 -19.93
C THR A 101 -15.54 -0.88 -20.73
N ARG A 102 -16.71 -0.45 -21.22
CA ARG A 102 -17.52 -1.29 -22.12
C ARG A 102 -16.79 -1.64 -23.41
N GLU A 103 -15.95 -0.75 -23.92
CA GLU A 103 -15.17 -0.97 -25.15
C GLU A 103 -14.09 -2.03 -24.94
N GLU A 104 -13.41 -2.00 -23.80
CA GLU A 104 -12.42 -3.02 -23.42
C GLU A 104 -13.06 -4.39 -23.17
N LEU A 105 -14.27 -4.44 -22.59
CA LEU A 105 -15.04 -5.68 -22.49
C LEU A 105 -15.31 -6.28 -23.87
N VAL A 106 -15.80 -5.48 -24.83
CA VAL A 106 -16.06 -5.96 -26.19
C VAL A 106 -14.77 -6.44 -26.86
N SER A 107 -13.67 -5.70 -26.70
CA SER A 107 -12.36 -6.13 -27.21
C SER A 107 -11.87 -7.45 -26.60
N LEU A 108 -12.21 -7.72 -25.33
CA LEU A 108 -11.89 -8.99 -24.68
C LEU A 108 -12.76 -10.13 -25.23
N GLU A 109 -14.07 -9.91 -25.38
CA GLU A 109 -15.02 -10.88 -25.94
C GLU A 109 -14.68 -11.24 -27.40
N ASP A 110 -14.31 -10.24 -28.22
CA ASP A 110 -13.90 -10.44 -29.62
C ASP A 110 -12.63 -11.30 -29.75
N ARG A 111 -11.81 -11.34 -28.69
CA ARG A 111 -10.60 -12.20 -28.59
C ARG A 111 -10.90 -13.58 -28.03
N GLY A 112 -12.16 -13.89 -27.73
CA GLY A 112 -12.60 -15.16 -27.17
C GLY A 112 -12.51 -15.26 -25.65
N ALA A 113 -12.20 -14.17 -24.94
CA ALA A 113 -12.11 -14.19 -23.49
C ALA A 113 -13.50 -14.37 -22.87
N VAL A 114 -13.61 -15.29 -21.90
CA VAL A 114 -14.82 -15.44 -21.09
C VAL A 114 -14.74 -14.47 -19.92
N ALA A 115 -15.51 -13.38 -20.00
CA ALA A 115 -15.59 -12.34 -18.98
C ALA A 115 -16.95 -12.34 -18.26
N GLU A 116 -16.92 -12.33 -16.94
CA GLU A 116 -18.06 -12.13 -16.06
C GLU A 116 -18.05 -10.69 -15.54
N VAL A 117 -19.18 -9.97 -15.65
CA VAL A 117 -19.31 -8.65 -15.02
C VAL A 117 -19.58 -8.84 -13.52
N VAL A 118 -18.57 -8.65 -12.68
CA VAL A 118 -18.68 -8.77 -11.21
C VAL A 118 -19.34 -7.53 -10.63
N ILE A 119 -18.97 -6.35 -11.13
CA ILE A 119 -19.56 -5.06 -10.74
C ILE A 119 -19.82 -4.26 -12.00
N ALA A 120 -21.09 -4.05 -12.34
CA ALA A 120 -21.50 -3.36 -13.57
C ALA A 120 -21.23 -1.84 -13.55
N ASP A 121 -21.26 -1.24 -12.36
CA ASP A 121 -20.96 0.16 -12.14
C ASP A 121 -20.19 0.29 -10.83
N LEU A 122 -18.87 0.51 -10.94
CA LEU A 122 -18.00 0.64 -9.79
C LEU A 122 -18.35 1.86 -8.92
N ALA A 123 -18.86 2.93 -9.51
CA ALA A 123 -19.23 4.14 -8.79
C ALA A 123 -20.51 3.93 -7.97
N ALA A 124 -21.55 3.34 -8.59
CA ALA A 124 -22.79 3.01 -7.91
C ALA A 124 -22.58 1.94 -6.83
N HIS A 125 -21.78 0.91 -7.10
CA HIS A 125 -21.48 -0.14 -6.13
C HIS A 125 -20.73 0.39 -4.91
N ARG A 126 -19.80 1.34 -5.10
CA ARG A 126 -19.11 2.02 -3.98
C ARG A 126 -20.10 2.77 -3.09
N LEU A 127 -21.08 3.47 -3.68
CA LEU A 127 -22.11 4.19 -2.93
C LEU A 127 -23.04 3.25 -2.16
N GLU A 128 -23.41 2.12 -2.74
CA GLU A 128 -24.29 1.12 -2.10
C GLU A 128 -23.59 0.35 -0.97
N GLN A 129 -22.36 -0.11 -1.20
CA GLN A 129 -21.67 -1.04 -0.30
C GLN A 129 -21.23 -0.38 1.01
N PHE A 130 -20.82 0.89 0.98
CA PHE A 130 -20.26 1.58 2.13
C PHE A 130 -21.23 2.54 2.81
N GLY A 131 -22.40 2.81 2.20
CA GLY A 131 -23.37 3.78 2.71
C GLY A 131 -22.74 5.15 2.98
N TYR A 132 -23.43 5.98 3.77
CA TYR A 132 -22.82 7.17 4.36
C TYR A 132 -21.95 6.71 5.54
N MET A 133 -20.64 6.58 5.33
CA MET A 133 -19.71 6.35 6.42
C MET A 133 -19.82 7.53 7.41
N PRO A 134 -20.06 7.31 8.72
CA PRO A 134 -20.13 8.40 9.71
C PRO A 134 -18.77 9.07 9.94
N PHE A 135 -17.70 8.48 9.40
CA PHE A 135 -16.40 9.11 9.23
C PHE A 135 -16.30 9.64 7.81
N ASP A 136 -16.30 10.97 7.71
CA ASP A 136 -15.87 11.66 6.51
C ASP A 136 -14.34 11.71 6.55
N PHE A 137 -13.69 10.91 5.69
CA PHE A 137 -12.23 10.95 5.50
C PHE A 137 -11.79 12.19 4.70
N GLY A 138 -12.74 13.04 4.29
CA GLY A 138 -12.49 14.20 3.45
C GLY A 138 -12.05 13.80 2.04
N PRO A 139 -11.67 14.79 1.22
CA PRO A 139 -10.96 14.54 -0.03
C PRO A 139 -9.58 13.90 0.25
N TYR A 140 -9.01 13.23 -0.75
CA TYR A 140 -7.64 12.75 -0.65
C TYR A 140 -6.66 13.93 -0.53
N TYR A 141 -5.64 13.76 0.31
CA TYR A 141 -4.56 14.72 0.45
C TYR A 141 -3.73 14.80 -0.83
N THR A 142 -3.48 16.01 -1.33
CA THR A 142 -2.37 16.23 -2.27
C THR A 142 -1.02 15.92 -1.59
N TYR A 143 0.05 15.75 -2.36
CA TYR A 143 1.38 15.56 -1.76
C TYR A 143 1.75 16.73 -0.83
N ALA A 144 1.46 17.97 -1.22
CA ALA A 144 1.75 19.14 -0.41
C ALA A 144 0.96 19.15 0.90
N GLU A 145 -0.35 18.89 0.85
CA GLU A 145 -1.20 18.81 2.04
C GLU A 145 -0.79 17.66 2.97
N MET A 146 -0.33 16.52 2.42
CA MET A 146 0.20 15.42 3.23
C MET A 146 1.44 15.86 4.04
N VAL A 147 2.36 16.60 3.42
CA VAL A 147 3.55 17.12 4.10
C VAL A 147 3.15 18.11 5.20
N GLU A 148 2.21 19.01 4.91
CA GLU A 148 1.68 19.97 5.89
C GLU A 148 0.94 19.26 7.04
N GLU A 149 0.22 18.17 6.76
CA GLU A 149 -0.50 17.42 7.80
C GLU A 149 0.47 16.66 8.71
N LEU A 150 1.60 16.15 8.21
CA LEU A 150 2.65 15.61 9.08
C LEU A 150 3.18 16.68 10.04
N ASP A 151 3.41 17.91 9.57
CA ASP A 151 3.82 19.01 10.45
C ASP A 151 2.74 19.38 11.48
N SER A 152 1.48 19.40 11.04
CA SER A 152 0.31 19.65 11.90
C SER A 152 0.15 18.58 12.99
N LEU A 153 0.32 17.30 12.65
CA LEU A 153 0.26 16.18 13.59
C LEU A 153 1.34 16.32 14.66
N HIS A 154 2.59 16.59 14.27
CA HIS A 154 3.67 16.77 15.23
C HIS A 154 3.44 17.98 16.14
N ALA A 155 2.99 19.11 15.58
CA ALA A 155 2.69 20.30 16.37
C ALA A 155 1.56 20.09 17.40
N ARG A 156 0.60 19.20 17.10
CA ARG A 156 -0.51 18.86 18.02
C ARG A 156 -0.11 17.82 19.06
N PHE A 157 0.77 16.89 18.72
CA PHE A 157 1.13 15.73 19.55
C PHE A 157 2.66 15.52 19.64
N PRO A 158 3.43 16.53 20.08
CA PRO A 158 4.90 16.49 20.01
C PRO A 158 5.53 15.46 20.95
N ASP A 159 4.84 15.07 22.02
CA ASP A 159 5.36 14.14 23.02
C ASP A 159 5.33 12.68 22.54
N ILE A 160 4.53 12.36 21.52
CA ILE A 160 4.33 10.98 21.03
C ILE A 160 4.58 10.82 19.52
N THR A 161 5.08 11.86 18.87
CA THR A 161 5.42 11.84 17.44
C THR A 161 6.78 12.48 17.20
N THR A 162 7.50 12.02 16.18
CA THR A 162 8.68 12.73 15.68
C THR A 162 8.30 13.90 14.78
N GLU A 163 9.20 14.85 14.58
CA GLU A 163 9.18 15.65 13.35
C GLU A 163 9.23 14.72 12.13
N LYS A 164 8.75 15.20 10.96
CA LYS A 164 8.86 14.42 9.72
C LYS A 164 10.32 14.14 9.36
N ILE A 165 10.62 12.89 9.00
CA ILE A 165 11.96 12.37 8.72
C ILE A 165 12.16 12.24 7.22
N ASP A 166 13.25 12.78 6.69
CA ASP A 166 13.65 12.67 5.29
C ASP A 166 14.31 11.31 5.03
N LEU A 167 13.68 10.48 4.19
CA LEU A 167 14.23 9.17 3.79
C LEU A 167 15.02 9.21 2.47
N GLY A 168 15.08 10.36 1.81
CA GLY A 168 15.67 10.57 0.50
C GLY A 168 14.69 11.16 -0.52
N ALA A 169 15.20 11.43 -1.72
CA ALA A 169 14.45 12.05 -2.80
C ALA A 169 14.11 11.06 -3.93
N SER A 170 12.96 11.28 -4.57
CA SER A 170 12.51 10.59 -5.78
C SER A 170 13.26 11.06 -7.05
N TRP A 171 12.90 10.51 -8.22
CA TRP A 171 13.52 10.89 -9.50
C TRP A 171 13.34 12.37 -9.86
N GLU A 172 12.18 12.95 -9.56
CA GLU A 172 11.89 14.37 -9.80
C GLU A 172 12.25 15.26 -8.60
N GLY A 173 12.94 14.71 -7.58
CA GLY A 173 13.51 15.46 -6.46
C GLY A 173 12.54 15.74 -5.31
N ARG A 174 11.41 15.02 -5.21
CA ARG A 174 10.48 15.14 -4.08
C ARG A 174 10.93 14.23 -2.93
N THR A 175 10.92 14.75 -1.72
CA THR A 175 11.30 13.99 -0.53
C THR A 175 10.26 12.92 -0.19
N ILE A 176 10.75 11.75 0.22
CA ILE A 176 9.94 10.69 0.81
C ILE A 176 9.97 10.88 2.32
N TRP A 177 8.82 11.16 2.90
CA TRP A 177 8.69 11.50 4.31
C TRP A 177 8.23 10.33 5.15
N ALA A 178 8.82 10.20 6.34
CA ALA A 178 8.36 9.30 7.39
C ALA A 178 7.98 10.05 8.67
N MET A 179 7.20 9.41 9.53
CA MET A 179 6.94 9.85 10.91
C MET A 179 6.86 8.62 11.82
N LYS A 180 7.50 8.70 12.99
CA LYS A 180 7.40 7.70 14.05
C LYS A 180 6.40 8.14 15.12
N VAL A 181 5.61 7.19 15.62
CA VAL A 181 4.70 7.33 16.77
C VAL A 181 5.12 6.33 17.84
N SER A 182 5.41 6.80 19.05
CA SER A 182 5.86 6.04 20.23
C SER A 182 5.69 6.92 21.48
N ASP A 183 5.67 6.33 22.68
CA ASP A 183 5.67 7.08 23.95
C ASP A 183 7.01 7.78 24.27
N ASP A 184 8.11 7.32 23.66
CA ASP A 184 9.40 8.04 23.59
C ASP A 184 9.88 8.19 22.14
N PRO A 185 9.30 9.12 21.36
CA PRO A 185 9.60 9.25 19.93
C PRO A 185 11.04 9.71 19.65
N THR A 186 11.79 10.17 20.66
CA THR A 186 13.13 10.73 20.50
C THR A 186 14.27 9.76 20.81
N VAL A 187 13.93 8.64 21.43
CA VAL A 187 14.87 7.58 21.78
C VAL A 187 14.58 6.37 20.89
N GLU A 188 15.62 5.61 20.58
CA GLU A 188 15.49 4.29 19.96
C GLU A 188 15.52 3.27 21.10
N ASP A 189 14.42 2.55 21.29
CA ASP A 189 14.34 1.49 22.30
C ASP A 189 14.46 0.11 21.64
N PRO A 190 15.60 -0.59 21.78
CA PRO A 190 15.79 -1.91 21.17
C PRO A 190 14.91 -3.01 21.78
N ASP A 191 14.27 -2.76 22.92
CA ASP A 191 13.31 -3.68 23.53
C ASP A 191 11.88 -3.48 22.97
N GLU A 192 11.63 -2.39 22.25
CA GLU A 192 10.34 -2.11 21.61
C GLU A 192 10.26 -2.64 20.18
N PRO A 193 9.24 -3.45 19.85
CA PRO A 193 9.05 -3.95 18.50
C PRO A 193 8.57 -2.87 17.54
N GLU A 194 9.35 -2.64 16.49
CA GLU A 194 8.98 -1.66 15.45
C GLU A 194 7.98 -2.22 14.43
N VAL A 195 7.06 -1.37 13.97
CA VAL A 195 6.06 -1.67 12.93
C VAL A 195 6.10 -0.61 11.83
N LEU A 196 6.23 -1.03 10.58
CA LEU A 196 6.18 -0.14 9.42
C LEU A 196 4.84 -0.23 8.68
N ILE A 197 4.20 0.92 8.47
CA ILE A 197 3.00 1.10 7.66
C ILE A 197 3.32 2.11 6.56
N ASN A 198 3.11 1.72 5.30
CA ASN A 198 3.36 2.61 4.17
C ASN A 198 2.17 2.69 3.21
N GLY A 199 2.05 3.84 2.56
CA GLY A 199 1.02 4.15 1.59
C GLY A 199 1.60 4.53 0.22
N VAL A 200 0.73 4.51 -0.79
CA VAL A 200 0.97 5.05 -2.14
C VAL A 200 2.30 4.57 -2.74
N GLN A 201 2.54 3.26 -2.68
CA GLN A 201 3.61 2.65 -3.46
C GLN A 201 3.23 2.57 -4.94
N HIS A 202 1.93 2.39 -5.23
CA HIS A 202 1.35 2.72 -6.52
C HIS A 202 0.65 4.08 -6.41
N ALA A 203 0.90 4.95 -7.38
CA ALA A 203 0.45 6.33 -7.34
C ALA A 203 -1.08 6.49 -7.41
N ARG A 204 -1.78 5.58 -8.07
CA ARG A 204 -3.25 5.58 -8.21
C ARG A 204 -4.02 5.07 -6.98
N GLU A 205 -3.34 4.83 -5.87
CA GLU A 205 -3.92 4.32 -4.63
C GLU A 205 -3.86 5.37 -3.49
N PRO A 206 -4.44 6.59 -3.68
CA PRO A 206 -4.32 7.75 -2.77
C PRO A 206 -4.79 7.47 -1.34
N ILE A 207 -5.77 6.57 -1.20
CA ILE A 207 -6.30 6.12 0.08
C ILE A 207 -5.23 5.54 1.02
N GLY A 208 -4.11 5.02 0.50
CA GLY A 208 -2.98 4.58 1.32
C GLY A 208 -2.38 5.73 2.13
N CYS A 209 -2.31 6.94 1.55
CA CYS A 209 -1.86 8.15 2.25
C CYS A 209 -2.83 8.52 3.38
N SER A 210 -4.13 8.61 3.07
CA SER A 210 -5.16 8.93 4.06
C SER A 210 -5.19 7.92 5.21
N ILE A 211 -5.06 6.61 4.93
CA ILE A 211 -5.01 5.58 5.98
C ILE A 211 -3.81 5.80 6.90
N CYS A 212 -2.63 6.13 6.37
CA CYS A 212 -1.46 6.43 7.20
C CYS A 212 -1.73 7.63 8.12
N LEU A 213 -2.15 8.77 7.54
CA LEU A 213 -2.39 10.01 8.30
C LEU A 213 -3.48 9.84 9.37
N HIS A 214 -4.61 9.21 9.01
CA HIS A 214 -5.68 8.96 9.98
C HIS A 214 -5.30 7.93 11.04
N THR A 215 -4.43 6.97 10.73
CA THR A 215 -3.93 6.04 11.75
C THR A 215 -3.04 6.77 12.75
N ILE A 216 -2.12 7.63 12.27
CA ILE A 216 -1.30 8.47 13.14
C ILE A 216 -2.20 9.31 14.05
N GLU A 217 -3.15 10.03 13.45
CA GLU A 217 -4.07 10.88 14.20
C GLU A 217 -4.89 10.09 15.23
N TYR A 218 -5.40 8.91 14.86
CA TYR A 218 -6.18 8.05 15.73
C TYR A 218 -5.36 7.54 16.93
N LEU A 219 -4.12 7.09 16.69
CA LEU A 219 -3.23 6.71 17.78
C LEU A 219 -2.99 7.88 18.73
N CYS A 220 -2.74 9.08 18.19
CA CYS A 220 -2.45 10.26 18.98
C CYS A 220 -3.66 10.77 19.79
N GLN A 221 -4.83 10.90 19.14
CA GLN A 221 -6.03 11.46 19.77
C GLN A 221 -6.56 10.59 20.92
N TYR A 222 -6.35 9.28 20.85
CA TYR A 222 -6.88 8.33 21.82
C TYR A 222 -5.81 7.74 22.75
N TYR A 223 -4.56 8.14 22.61
CA TYR A 223 -3.49 7.83 23.55
C TYR A 223 -3.85 8.33 24.97
N GLY A 224 -3.69 7.47 25.96
CA GLY A 224 -4.09 7.74 27.35
C GLY A 224 -5.60 7.69 27.63
N LEU A 225 -6.45 7.56 26.59
CA LEU A 225 -7.90 7.48 26.72
C LEU A 225 -8.44 6.06 26.50
N ILE A 226 -7.90 5.35 25.50
CA ILE A 226 -8.29 3.97 25.17
C ILE A 226 -7.14 3.03 25.56
N PRO A 227 -7.33 2.10 26.52
CA PRO A 227 -6.27 1.24 27.02
C PRO A 227 -5.50 0.47 25.94
N ASP A 228 -6.20 -0.10 24.96
CA ASP A 228 -5.57 -0.85 23.87
C ASP A 228 -4.69 0.04 22.96
N ILE A 229 -5.04 1.32 22.80
CA ILE A 229 -4.23 2.28 22.02
C ILE A 229 -3.02 2.73 22.82
N THR A 230 -3.21 2.99 24.11
CA THR A 230 -2.10 3.27 25.03
C THR A 230 -1.09 2.14 25.03
N GLU A 231 -1.52 0.88 25.14
CA GLU A 231 -0.62 -0.29 25.08
C GLU A 231 0.10 -0.42 23.73
N ILE A 232 -0.52 0.02 22.63
CA ILE A 232 0.14 0.03 21.31
C ILE A 232 1.26 1.07 21.27
N VAL A 233 1.04 2.27 21.81
CA VAL A 233 2.00 3.38 21.77
C VAL A 233 3.11 3.22 22.82
N ASP A 234 2.79 2.71 24.02
CA ASP A 234 3.74 2.46 25.15
C ASP A 234 4.65 1.23 24.97
N GLY A 235 4.56 0.54 23.84
CA GLY A 235 5.29 -0.72 23.68
C GLY A 235 5.58 -1.07 22.24
N ARG A 236 5.53 -0.08 21.34
CA ARG A 236 5.87 -0.21 19.92
C ARG A 236 6.31 1.12 19.37
N GLU A 237 7.31 1.05 18.51
CA GLU A 237 7.64 2.13 17.60
C GLU A 237 6.90 1.95 16.27
N ALA A 238 5.86 2.76 16.03
CA ALA A 238 5.07 2.71 14.81
C ALA A 238 5.57 3.74 13.78
N TRP A 239 6.17 3.25 12.70
CA TRP A 239 6.68 4.03 11.58
C TRP A 239 5.66 4.14 10.45
N PHE A 240 5.48 5.35 9.95
CA PHE A 240 4.56 5.64 8.86
C PHE A 240 5.29 6.30 7.70
N VAL A 241 5.08 5.80 6.48
CA VAL A 241 5.53 6.44 5.22
C VAL A 241 4.31 6.66 4.33
N PRO A 242 3.61 7.80 4.44
CA PRO A 242 2.31 8.00 3.78
C PRO A 242 2.38 7.91 2.25
N VAL A 243 3.46 8.42 1.65
CA VAL A 243 3.65 8.43 0.20
C VAL A 243 5.05 7.95 -0.17
N VAL A 244 5.16 6.69 -0.59
CA VAL A 244 6.42 6.10 -1.09
C VAL A 244 6.74 6.59 -2.51
N ASN A 245 5.72 6.82 -3.35
CA ASN A 245 5.86 7.25 -4.75
C ASN A 245 5.39 8.69 -4.96
N PRO A 246 6.14 9.71 -4.49
CA PRO A 246 5.68 11.10 -4.53
C PRO A 246 5.54 11.62 -5.97
N ASP A 247 6.41 11.19 -6.90
CA ASP A 247 6.36 11.70 -8.28
C ASP A 247 5.16 11.16 -9.04
N GLY A 248 4.90 9.86 -8.95
CA GLY A 248 3.72 9.28 -9.56
C GLY A 248 2.45 9.86 -8.94
N TYR A 249 2.46 10.09 -7.63
CA TYR A 249 1.31 10.64 -6.91
C TYR A 249 0.95 12.04 -7.39
N VAL A 250 1.93 12.95 -7.44
CA VAL A 250 1.73 14.31 -7.98
C VAL A 250 1.37 14.28 -9.47
N TYR A 251 1.93 13.35 -10.25
CA TYR A 251 1.57 13.22 -11.66
C TYR A 251 0.08 12.88 -11.84
N ASN A 252 -0.52 12.06 -10.96
CA ASN A 252 -1.95 11.76 -11.01
C ASN A 252 -2.84 12.98 -10.79
N GLU A 253 -2.40 13.98 -10.03
CA GLU A 253 -3.13 15.25 -9.86
C GLU A 253 -3.29 16.00 -11.20
N THR A 254 -2.43 15.70 -12.19
CA THR A 254 -2.48 16.29 -13.55
C THR A 254 -3.30 15.48 -14.54
N LEU A 255 -3.66 14.23 -14.19
CA LEU A 255 -4.39 13.33 -15.07
C LEU A 255 -5.89 13.37 -14.77
N PRO A 256 -6.76 13.45 -15.80
CA PRO A 256 -8.21 13.44 -15.58
C PRO A 256 -8.73 12.20 -14.86
N ASP A 257 -8.08 11.05 -15.03
CA ASP A 257 -8.48 9.77 -14.43
C ASP A 257 -7.63 9.34 -13.24
N GLY A 258 -6.49 10.01 -12.99
CA GLY A 258 -5.60 9.69 -11.87
C GLY A 258 -5.09 8.25 -11.85
N MET A 259 -4.96 7.59 -13.00
CA MET A 259 -4.71 6.15 -13.09
C MET A 259 -3.23 5.74 -13.22
N TRP A 260 -2.29 6.68 -13.18
CA TRP A 260 -0.86 6.36 -13.23
C TRP A 260 -0.47 5.50 -12.03
N ARG A 261 0.18 4.37 -12.30
CA ARG A 261 0.55 3.37 -11.28
C ARG A 261 2.01 3.50 -10.83
N LYS A 262 2.92 3.59 -11.79
CA LYS A 262 4.38 3.48 -11.62
C LYS A 262 4.99 4.75 -10.99
N ASN A 263 6.30 4.77 -10.73
CA ASN A 263 7.01 6.03 -10.47
C ASN A 263 7.19 6.84 -11.77
N ARG A 264 8.04 7.87 -11.75
CA ARG A 264 8.28 8.78 -12.89
C ARG A 264 9.69 8.70 -13.48
N ARG A 265 10.40 7.58 -13.30
CA ARG A 265 11.69 7.34 -13.96
C ARG A 265 11.58 7.55 -15.47
N ASP A 266 12.47 8.34 -16.07
CA ASP A 266 12.60 8.41 -17.53
C ASP A 266 13.33 7.15 -18.05
N ASN A 267 12.64 6.32 -18.83
CA ASN A 267 13.23 5.14 -19.47
C ASN A 267 13.69 5.42 -20.91
N GLY A 268 13.56 6.67 -21.39
CA GLY A 268 13.83 7.09 -22.76
C GLY A 268 12.64 6.88 -23.70
N GLY A 269 12.66 7.56 -24.85
CA GLY A 269 11.64 7.39 -25.90
C GLY A 269 10.22 7.81 -25.50
N GLY A 270 10.07 8.62 -24.45
CA GLY A 270 8.76 9.00 -23.91
C GLY A 270 8.13 7.95 -23.00
N ILE A 271 8.84 6.89 -22.65
CA ILE A 271 8.38 5.84 -21.75
C ILE A 271 8.83 6.17 -20.34
N TYR A 272 7.89 6.17 -19.39
CA TYR A 272 8.15 6.52 -18.00
C TYR A 272 7.74 5.42 -17.04
N GLY A 273 8.44 5.40 -15.91
CA GLY A 273 8.06 4.69 -14.71
C GLY A 273 8.54 3.25 -14.62
N VAL A 274 8.75 2.83 -13.38
CA VAL A 274 8.96 1.47 -12.89
C VAL A 274 7.89 1.16 -11.86
N ASP A 275 7.36 -0.05 -11.87
CA ASP A 275 6.47 -0.54 -10.81
C ASP A 275 7.31 -0.79 -9.56
N LEU A 276 7.19 0.10 -8.57
CA LEU A 276 7.95 0.01 -7.31
C LEU A 276 7.68 -1.31 -6.59
N ASN A 277 6.49 -1.90 -6.73
CA ASN A 277 6.14 -3.20 -6.14
C ASN A 277 6.62 -4.41 -6.96
N ARG A 278 7.43 -4.18 -7.99
CA ARG A 278 8.20 -5.21 -8.71
C ARG A 278 9.71 -4.96 -8.63
N ASN A 279 10.14 -3.86 -8.02
CA ASN A 279 11.54 -3.45 -7.97
C ASN A 279 12.29 -3.91 -6.70
N TRP A 280 11.63 -4.62 -5.78
CA TRP A 280 12.28 -5.18 -4.59
C TRP A 280 13.24 -6.33 -4.91
N GLY A 281 14.18 -6.62 -4.01
CA GLY A 281 15.22 -7.65 -4.22
C GLY A 281 14.76 -9.11 -4.10
N TYR A 282 13.61 -9.37 -3.49
CA TYR A 282 13.11 -10.74 -3.34
C TYR A 282 12.62 -11.30 -4.68
N MET A 283 13.28 -12.36 -5.17
CA MET A 283 12.95 -13.05 -6.42
C MET A 283 12.81 -12.10 -7.63
N TRP A 284 13.60 -11.03 -7.67
CA TRP A 284 13.54 -10.04 -8.74
C TRP A 284 13.77 -10.68 -10.11
N GLY A 285 12.78 -10.55 -10.99
CA GLY A 285 12.84 -11.09 -12.34
C GLY A 285 12.99 -12.61 -12.46
N TYR A 286 12.62 -13.37 -11.42
CA TYR A 286 12.88 -14.81 -11.28
C TYR A 286 12.49 -15.65 -12.52
N ASP A 287 11.27 -15.48 -13.03
CA ASP A 287 10.71 -16.29 -14.12
C ASP A 287 9.97 -15.46 -15.18
N ASN A 288 10.04 -14.13 -15.08
CA ASN A 288 9.23 -13.18 -15.86
C ASN A 288 7.71 -13.36 -15.70
N LEU A 289 7.26 -13.98 -14.61
CA LEU A 289 5.86 -14.11 -14.25
C LEU A 289 5.52 -13.13 -13.13
N GLY A 290 4.41 -12.43 -13.30
CA GLY A 290 3.98 -11.40 -12.34
C GLY A 290 4.78 -10.10 -12.40
N SER A 291 5.81 -9.97 -13.24
CA SER A 291 6.52 -8.72 -13.52
C SER A 291 7.06 -8.72 -14.95
N SER A 292 7.23 -7.55 -15.56
CA SER A 292 7.72 -7.42 -16.94
C SER A 292 9.16 -6.88 -17.03
N PRO A 293 9.98 -7.34 -17.99
CA PRO A 293 11.24 -6.70 -18.34
C PRO A 293 11.10 -5.55 -19.35
N TYR A 294 9.89 -5.29 -19.88
CA TYR A 294 9.66 -4.26 -20.91
C TYR A 294 9.21 -2.94 -20.27
N PRO A 295 9.89 -1.81 -20.55
CA PRO A 295 9.58 -0.51 -19.94
C PRO A 295 8.15 0.01 -20.11
N GLU A 296 7.49 -0.38 -21.20
CA GLU A 296 6.12 0.03 -21.54
C GLU A 296 5.07 -0.61 -20.63
N ASP A 297 5.37 -1.77 -20.03
CA ASP A 297 4.39 -2.49 -19.22
C ASP A 297 4.12 -1.81 -17.87
N GLU A 298 2.87 -1.91 -17.40
CA GLU A 298 2.43 -1.43 -16.07
C GLU A 298 3.13 -2.15 -14.90
N THR A 299 3.64 -3.35 -15.15
CA THR A 299 4.38 -4.17 -14.17
C THR A 299 5.89 -4.23 -14.48
N TYR A 300 6.41 -3.26 -15.23
CA TYR A 300 7.84 -3.14 -15.51
C TYR A 300 8.65 -3.07 -14.22
N ARG A 301 9.57 -4.02 -14.03
CA ARG A 301 10.31 -4.21 -12.78
C ARG A 301 11.56 -3.34 -12.62
N GLY A 302 11.86 -2.52 -13.62
CA GLY A 302 13.10 -1.74 -13.70
C GLY A 302 14.27 -2.53 -14.30
N PRO A 303 15.44 -1.90 -14.44
CA PRO A 303 16.64 -2.53 -15.01
C PRO A 303 17.36 -3.51 -14.07
N TYR A 304 17.24 -3.35 -12.75
CA TYR A 304 17.79 -4.23 -11.72
C TYR A 304 17.01 -4.04 -10.40
N ALA A 305 17.15 -4.98 -9.45
CA ALA A 305 16.52 -4.85 -8.13
C ALA A 305 17.03 -3.61 -7.39
N PHE A 306 16.11 -2.87 -6.76
CA PHE A 306 16.38 -1.59 -6.10
C PHE A 306 17.02 -0.57 -7.05
N SER A 307 16.61 -0.55 -8.32
CA SER A 307 17.05 0.49 -9.26
C SER A 307 16.43 1.85 -8.98
N GLU A 308 15.30 1.87 -8.27
CA GLU A 308 14.54 3.10 -8.01
C GLU A 308 14.96 3.73 -6.68
N PRO A 309 15.14 5.08 -6.61
CA PRO A 309 15.47 5.76 -5.38
C PRO A 309 14.38 5.56 -4.32
N GLU A 310 13.12 5.43 -4.71
CA GLU A 310 12.01 5.21 -3.78
C GLU A 310 12.11 3.85 -3.06
N THR A 311 12.46 2.78 -3.77
CA THR A 311 12.68 1.45 -3.14
C THR A 311 13.99 1.38 -2.39
N GLN A 312 15.02 2.14 -2.80
CA GLN A 312 16.26 2.28 -2.05
C GLN A 312 16.04 2.99 -0.71
N ALA A 313 15.25 4.08 -0.68
CA ALA A 313 14.89 4.80 0.54
C ALA A 313 14.18 3.88 1.55
N MET A 314 13.16 3.15 1.09
CA MET A 314 12.43 2.18 1.93
C MET A 314 13.34 1.05 2.42
N ARG A 315 14.24 0.55 1.56
CA ARG A 315 15.23 -0.45 1.97
C ARG A 315 16.16 0.10 3.03
N SER A 316 16.67 1.32 2.86
CA SER A 316 17.57 1.94 3.83
C SER A 316 16.90 2.09 5.20
N LEU A 317 15.63 2.50 5.23
CA LEU A 317 14.83 2.49 6.46
C LEU A 317 14.72 1.07 7.05
N ILE A 318 14.35 0.07 6.24
CA ILE A 318 14.19 -1.31 6.73
C ILE A 318 15.52 -1.92 7.20
N ASP A 319 16.64 -1.61 6.54
CA ASP A 319 17.97 -2.13 6.89
C ASP A 319 18.56 -1.42 8.12
N SER A 320 18.06 -0.24 8.50
CA SER A 320 18.52 0.51 9.69
C SER A 320 17.73 0.23 10.97
N HIS A 321 16.67 -0.58 10.89
CA HIS A 321 15.70 -0.82 11.97
C HIS A 321 15.39 -2.32 12.12
N GLU A 322 14.99 -2.76 13.31
CA GLU A 322 14.65 -4.17 13.58
C GLU A 322 13.13 -4.41 13.52
N PHE A 323 12.50 -4.06 12.39
CA PHE A 323 11.07 -4.28 12.18
C PHE A 323 10.67 -5.74 12.40
N ILE A 324 9.69 -6.00 13.29
CA ILE A 324 9.06 -7.32 13.39
C ILE A 324 8.24 -7.53 12.12
N TRP A 325 8.83 -8.28 11.18
CA TRP A 325 8.32 -8.42 9.82
C TRP A 325 6.88 -8.97 9.78
N ARG A 326 5.92 -8.05 9.61
CA ARG A 326 4.54 -8.28 9.16
C ARG A 326 4.18 -7.15 8.21
N PRO A 327 4.46 -7.26 6.90
CA PRO A 327 4.14 -6.18 5.96
C PRO A 327 2.62 -6.00 5.93
N VAL A 328 2.13 -4.90 6.50
CA VAL A 328 0.79 -4.39 6.21
C VAL A 328 0.95 -3.41 5.06
N LEU A 329 1.10 -3.97 3.85
CA LEU A 329 0.96 -3.19 2.63
C LEU A 329 -0.50 -2.74 2.56
N VAL A 330 -0.77 -1.45 2.74
CA VAL A 330 -2.09 -0.88 2.47
C VAL A 330 -2.19 -0.65 0.97
N ALA A 331 -2.24 -1.76 0.21
CA ALA A 331 -2.72 -1.76 -1.16
C ALA A 331 -4.22 -2.02 -1.11
N VAL A 332 -4.99 -1.17 -1.80
CA VAL A 332 -6.44 -1.36 -1.80
C VAL A 332 -6.81 -2.48 -2.77
N TRP A 333 -7.55 -3.44 -2.20
CA TRP A 333 -8.00 -4.74 -2.73
C TRP A 333 -7.04 -5.92 -2.59
N VAL A 334 -6.85 -6.41 -1.35
CA VAL A 334 -6.72 -7.86 -1.10
C VAL A 334 -7.52 -8.26 0.15
N ARG A 335 -8.61 -9.02 -0.05
CA ARG A 335 -9.25 -9.78 1.04
C ARG A 335 -8.35 -10.96 1.40
N LEU A 336 -7.37 -10.73 2.28
CA LEU A 336 -6.53 -11.80 2.83
C LEU A 336 -7.34 -12.65 3.82
N ARG A 337 -8.01 -13.70 3.31
CA ARG A 337 -8.58 -14.77 4.14
C ARG A 337 -7.57 -15.91 4.25
N LEU A 338 -6.63 -15.79 5.18
CA LEU A 338 -5.72 -16.89 5.53
C LEU A 338 -6.56 -18.05 6.12
N HIS A 339 -6.82 -19.08 5.32
CA HIS A 339 -7.40 -20.33 5.82
C HIS A 339 -6.29 -21.12 6.52
N ARG A 340 -6.56 -21.56 7.74
CA ARG A 340 -5.75 -22.57 8.43
C ARG A 340 -6.06 -23.93 7.81
N GLY A 341 -5.01 -24.66 7.41
CA GLY A 341 -5.06 -26.10 7.17
C GLY A 341 -5.14 -26.91 8.46
#